data_AF-A0A937BE14-F1
#
_entry.id   AF-A0A937BE14-F1
#
_cell.length_a   1.000
_cell.length_b   1.000
_cell.length_c   1.000
_cell.angle_alpha   90.00
_cell.angle_beta   90.00
_cell.angle_gamma   90.00
#
_symmetry.space_group_name_H-M   'P 1'
#
loop_
_entity.id
_entity.type
_entity.pdbx_description
1 polymer ?
#
loop_
_entity_poly.entity_id
_entity_poly.type
_entity_poly.pdbx_seq_one_letter_code
_entity_poly.pdbx_strand_id
1 'polypeptide(L)'
;MNDLDLARRLRVLRRTVLMLQTELRHDRVDDALIAEIDQQMEHGIATEPRCTHLPAAVDALRESAMHPRAELFPDTIRACEKLKDAIEGVVSALG
;
A
#
# COMPACT_ATOMS: atom_id res chain seq x y z
N MET A 1 -8.34 6.70 -15.95
CA MET A 1 -8.26 5.22 -16.06
C MET A 1 -9.67 4.66 -16.06
N ASN A 2 -9.98 3.57 -16.78
CA ASN A 2 -11.32 2.96 -16.64
C ASN A 2 -11.42 2.15 -15.33
N ASP A 3 -12.63 1.80 -14.93
CA ASP A 3 -12.92 1.21 -13.62
C ASP A 3 -12.31 -0.20 -13.49
N LEU A 4 -12.32 -0.99 -14.55
CA LEU A 4 -11.73 -2.33 -14.58
C LEU A 4 -10.21 -2.29 -14.42
N ASP A 5 -9.54 -1.37 -15.11
CA ASP A 5 -8.10 -1.16 -15.05
C ASP A 5 -7.70 -0.67 -13.65
N LEU A 6 -8.47 0.27 -13.09
CA LEU A 6 -8.23 0.79 -11.75
C LEU A 6 -8.43 -0.30 -10.70
N ALA A 7 -9.54 -1.03 -10.75
CA ALA A 7 -9.82 -2.13 -9.83
C ALA A 7 -8.75 -3.23 -9.93
N ARG A 8 -8.25 -3.53 -11.13
CA ARG A 8 -7.14 -4.48 -11.30
C ARG A 8 -5.89 -3.97 -10.60
N ARG A 9 -5.47 -2.73 -10.85
CA ARG A 9 -4.27 -2.14 -10.25
C ARG A 9 -4.37 -2.07 -8.72
N LEU A 10 -5.51 -1.65 -8.19
CA LEU A 10 -5.76 -1.62 -6.76
C LEU A 10 -5.70 -3.01 -6.12
N ARG A 11 -6.18 -4.06 -6.81
CA ARG A 11 -6.03 -5.44 -6.34
C ARG A 11 -4.57 -5.90 -6.32
N VAL A 12 -3.76 -5.50 -7.30
CA VAL A 12 -2.31 -5.78 -7.28
C VAL A 12 -1.67 -5.04 -6.11
N LEU A 13 -1.96 -3.75 -5.93
CA LEU A 13 -1.42 -2.94 -4.83
C LEU A 13 -1.74 -3.57 -3.47
N ARG A 14 -3.00 -3.95 -3.24
CA ARG A 14 -3.44 -4.61 -2.01
C ARG A 14 -2.69 -5.92 -1.76
N ARG A 15 -2.38 -6.68 -2.82
CA ARG A 15 -1.61 -7.93 -2.71
C ARG A 15 -0.15 -7.63 -2.32
N THR A 16 0.48 -6.64 -2.94
CA THR A 16 1.86 -6.24 -2.60
C THR A 16 1.95 -5.78 -1.15
N VAL A 17 0.99 -4.97 -0.68
CA VAL A 17 0.91 -4.52 0.73
C VAL A 17 0.68 -5.70 1.69
N LEU A 18 -0.12 -6.70 1.31
CA LEU A 18 -0.30 -7.92 2.11
C LEU A 18 0.98 -8.74 2.21
N MET A 19 1.76 -8.83 1.12
CA MET A 19 3.06 -9.50 1.14
C MET A 19 4.01 -8.77 2.08
N LEU A 20 4.09 -7.44 2.00
CA LEU A 20 4.93 -6.65 2.91
C LEU A 20 4.51 -6.84 4.37
N GLN A 21 3.20 -6.83 4.67
CA GLN A 21 2.70 -7.11 6.01
C GLN A 21 3.11 -8.50 6.50
N THR A 22 3.12 -9.49 5.61
CA THR A 22 3.53 -10.86 5.94
C THR A 22 5.02 -10.91 6.28
N GLU A 23 5.87 -10.22 5.52
CA GLU A 23 7.30 -10.11 5.81
C GLU A 23 7.57 -9.40 7.14
N LEU A 24 6.85 -8.30 7.42
CA LEU A 24 6.97 -7.56 8.67
C LEU A 24 6.60 -8.40 9.90
N ARG A 25 5.62 -9.30 9.76
CA ARG A 25 5.24 -10.26 10.81
C ARG A 25 6.30 -11.34 11.07
N HIS A 26 7.24 -11.51 10.14
CA HIS A 26 8.42 -12.36 10.29
C HIS A 26 9.68 -11.55 10.62
N ASP A 27 9.52 -10.32 11.11
CA ASP A 27 10.60 -9.40 11.45
C ASP A 27 11.51 -9.02 10.27
N ARG A 28 10.97 -9.03 9.05
CA ARG A 28 11.69 -8.68 7.81
C ARG A 28 11.05 -7.47 7.13
N VAL A 29 11.88 -6.54 6.70
CA VAL A 29 11.49 -5.46 5.80
C VAL A 29 11.99 -5.81 4.41
N ASP A 30 11.08 -5.88 3.44
CA ASP A 30 11.40 -6.14 2.05
C ASP A 30 11.32 -4.83 1.25
N ASP A 31 12.49 -4.24 1.01
CA ASP A 31 12.63 -3.00 0.24
C ASP A 31 12.12 -3.13 -1.21
N ALA A 32 12.13 -4.35 -1.78
CA ALA A 32 11.61 -4.57 -3.12
C ALA A 32 10.08 -4.44 -3.14
N LEU A 33 9.39 -4.89 -2.10
CA LEU A 33 7.94 -4.71 -1.97
C LEU A 33 7.56 -3.24 -1.75
N ILE A 34 8.38 -2.48 -1.01
CA ILE A 34 8.18 -1.03 -0.85
C ILE A 34 8.35 -0.32 -2.20
N ALA A 35 9.42 -0.64 -2.94
CA ALA A 35 9.64 -0.07 -4.27
C ALA A 35 8.52 -0.44 -5.26
N GLU A 36 7.96 -1.65 -5.18
CA GLU A 36 6.84 -2.06 -6.02
C GLU A 36 5.54 -1.29 -5.68
N ILE A 37 5.26 -1.04 -4.39
CA ILE A 37 4.16 -0.18 -3.96
C ILE A 37 4.31 1.21 -4.59
N ASP A 38 5.51 1.78 -4.52
CA ASP A 38 5.81 3.11 -5.04
C ASP A 38 5.63 3.19 -6.56
N GLN A 39 6.15 2.20 -7.28
CA GLN A 39 6.01 2.12 -8.72
C GLN A 39 4.52 2.05 -9.14
N GLN A 40 3.69 1.31 -8.40
CA GLN A 40 2.26 1.25 -8.70
C GLN A 40 1.56 2.59 -8.46
N MET A 41 1.97 3.34 -7.44
CA MET A 41 1.50 4.71 -7.20
C MET A 41 1.84 5.62 -8.37
N GLU A 42 3.10 5.63 -8.79
CA GLU A 42 3.61 6.44 -9.90
C GLU A 42 2.99 6.05 -11.25
N HIS A 43 2.62 4.79 -11.44
CA HIS A 43 1.98 4.31 -12.66
C HIS A 43 0.55 4.80 -12.86
N GLY A 44 0.00 5.61 -11.96
CA GLY A 44 -1.25 6.34 -12.17
C GLY A 44 -2.30 6.15 -11.09
N ILE A 45 -2.00 5.44 -10.00
CA ILE A 45 -2.88 5.41 -8.82
C ILE A 45 -2.79 6.77 -8.09
N ALA A 46 -1.59 7.36 -7.98
CA ALA A 46 -1.40 8.63 -7.29
C ALA A 46 -2.12 9.81 -7.96
N THR A 47 -2.35 9.75 -9.27
CA THR A 47 -2.99 10.82 -10.05
C THR A 47 -4.48 10.57 -10.31
N GLU A 48 -5.01 9.43 -9.89
CA GLU A 48 -6.42 9.08 -10.09
C GLU A 48 -7.31 9.75 -9.02
N PRO A 49 -8.31 10.57 -9.39
CA PRO A 49 -9.14 11.33 -8.44
C PRO A 49 -9.88 10.49 -7.40
N ARG A 50 -10.15 9.20 -7.70
CA ARG A 50 -10.79 8.26 -6.78
C ARG A 50 -9.83 7.71 -5.71
N CYS A 51 -8.54 7.93 -5.87
CA CYS A 51 -7.46 7.40 -5.04
C CYS A 51 -6.73 8.48 -4.24
N THR A 52 -7.32 9.67 -4.07
CA THR A 52 -6.65 10.85 -3.49
C THR A 52 -6.11 10.66 -2.08
N HIS A 53 -6.66 9.73 -1.30
CA HIS A 53 -6.19 9.39 0.04
C HIS A 53 -5.10 8.30 0.07
N LEU A 54 -4.88 7.58 -1.04
CA LEU A 54 -3.88 6.51 -1.10
C LEU A 54 -2.42 7.02 -1.03
N PRO A 55 -2.03 8.15 -1.67
CA PRO A 55 -0.69 8.70 -1.54
C PRO A 55 -0.27 8.94 -0.09
N ALA A 56 -1.12 9.60 0.71
CA ALA A 56 -0.82 9.88 2.11
C ALA A 56 -0.67 8.59 2.95
N ALA A 57 -1.44 7.55 2.64
CA ALA A 57 -1.32 6.26 3.31
C ALA A 57 -0.02 5.52 2.93
N VAL A 58 0.43 5.65 1.67
CA VAL A 58 1.71 5.09 1.21
C VAL A 58 2.89 5.87 1.80
N ASP A 59 2.82 7.20 1.88
CA ASP A 59 3.85 8.01 2.51
C ASP A 59 4.03 7.65 3.99
N ALA A 60 2.92 7.50 4.73
CA ALA A 60 2.97 7.05 6.13
C ALA A 60 3.59 5.64 6.28
N LEU A 61 3.30 4.73 5.35
CA LEU A 61 3.93 3.41 5.30
C LEU A 61 5.44 3.54 5.07
N ARG A 62 5.86 4.33 4.08
CA ARG A 62 7.28 4.60 3.77
C ARG A 62 8.03 5.18 4.97
N GLU A 63 7.46 6.20 5.62
CA GLU A 63 8.04 6.82 6.81
C GLU A 63 8.27 5.79 7.93
N SER A 64 7.30 4.90 8.15
CA SER A 64 7.43 3.83 9.15
C SER A 64 8.43 2.73 8.76
N ALA A 65 8.72 2.56 7.47
CA ALA A 65 9.64 1.55 6.97
C ALA A 65 11.09 2.04 6.84
N MET A 66 11.33 3.35 6.69
CA MET A 66 12.67 3.95 6.59
C MET A 66 13.54 3.81 7.85
N HIS A 67 12.91 3.53 9.00
CA HIS A 67 13.61 3.31 10.27
C HIS A 67 13.28 1.92 10.81
N PRO A 68 13.79 0.83 10.19
CA PRO A 68 13.46 -0.54 10.59
C PRO A 68 14.12 -0.85 11.93
N ARG A 69 13.44 -0.45 13.01
CA ARG A 69 13.69 -0.91 14.36
C ARG A 69 12.60 -1.95 14.64
N ALA A 70 12.97 -3.11 15.16
CA ALA A 70 12.00 -4.18 15.48
C ALA A 70 10.84 -3.67 16.36
N GLU A 71 11.12 -2.68 17.21
CA GLU A 71 10.16 -1.97 18.06
C GLU A 71 9.06 -1.23 17.27
N LEU A 72 9.32 -0.86 16.01
CA LEU A 72 8.43 -0.08 15.13
C LEU A 72 7.67 -0.96 14.12
N PHE A 73 7.97 -2.26 14.00
CA PHE A 73 7.23 -3.18 13.13
C PHE A 73 5.73 -3.21 13.41
N PRO A 74 5.23 -3.13 14.67
CA PRO A 74 3.81 -3.01 14.92
C PRO A 74 3.16 -1.78 14.25
N ASP A 75 3.89 -0.68 14.11
CA ASP A 75 3.38 0.54 13.49
C ASP A 75 3.39 0.42 11.97
N THR A 76 4.44 -0.17 11.38
CA THR A 76 4.49 -0.49 9.94
C THR A 76 3.39 -1.49 9.55
N ILE A 77 3.13 -2.50 10.39
CA ILE A 77 2.03 -3.47 10.20
C ILE A 77 0.68 -2.74 10.23
N ARG A 78 0.48 -1.82 11.18
CA ARG A 78 -0.75 -1.00 11.25
C ARG A 78 -0.89 -0.07 10.05
N ALA A 79 0.20 0.49 9.53
CA ALA A 79 0.18 1.28 8.30
C ALA A 79 -0.24 0.41 7.09
N CYS A 80 0.26 -0.83 7.00
CA CYS A 80 -0.18 -1.78 5.99
C CYS A 80 -1.69 -2.08 6.08
N GLU A 81 -2.23 -2.26 7.29
CA GLU A 81 -3.67 -2.48 7.50
C GLU A 81 -4.51 -1.32 7.01
N LYS A 82 -4.16 -0.08 7.43
CA LYS A 82 -4.85 1.13 6.98
C LYS A 82 -4.80 1.30 5.47
N LEU A 83 -3.66 1.03 4.84
CA LEU A 83 -3.52 1.13 3.38
C LEU A 83 -4.41 0.10 2.67
N LYS A 84 -4.46 -1.15 3.15
CA LYS A 84 -5.36 -2.17 2.59
C LYS A 84 -6.82 -1.77 2.72
N ASP A 85 -7.25 -1.27 3.88
CA ASP A 85 -8.63 -0.83 4.10
C ASP A 85 -8.99 0.34 3.18
N ALA A 86 -8.08 1.31 3.02
CA ALA A 86 -8.23 2.43 2.10
C ALA A 86 -8.39 1.97 0.63
N ILE A 87 -7.60 0.98 0.21
CA ILE A 87 -7.69 0.37 -1.12
C ILE A 87 -9.02 -0.36 -1.29
N GLU A 88 -9.44 -1.13 -0.29
CA GLU A 88 -10.67 -1.92 -0.30
C GLU A 88 -11.92 -1.03 -0.37
N GLY A 89 -11.87 0.14 0.28
CA GLY A 89 -12.88 1.19 0.15
C GLY A 89 -13.02 1.72 -1.29
N VAL A 90 -11.90 1.97 -1.98
CA VAL A 90 -11.94 2.40 -3.39
C VAL A 90 -12.45 1.28 -4.29
N VAL A 91 -11.94 0.06 -4.14
CA VAL A 91 -12.37 -1.10 -4.94
C VAL A 91 -13.87 -1.35 -4.79
N SER A 92 -14.40 -1.27 -3.57
CA SER A 92 -15.83 -1.46 -3.30
C SER A 92 -16.70 -0.39 -3.95
N ALA A 93 -16.17 0.83 -4.13
CA ALA A 93 -16.88 1.92 -4.81
C ALA A 93 -16.87 1.79 -6.34
N LEU A 94 -16.01 0.94 -6.92
CA LEU A 94 -15.91 0.73 -8.37
C LEU A 94 -16.88 -0.32 -8.93
N GLY A 95 -17.48 -1.16 -8.08
CA GLY A 95 -18.39 -2.24 -8.50
C GLY A 95 -17.69 -3.54 -8.87
#